data_AF-A0A7C7E5E5-F1
#
_entry.id   AF-A0A7C7E5E5-F1
#
_cell.length_a   1.000
_cell.length_b   1.000
_cell.length_c   1.000
_cell.angle_alpha   90.00
_cell.angle_beta   90.00
_cell.angle_gamma   90.00
#
_symmetry.space_group_name_H-M   'P 1'
#
loop_
_entity.id
_entity.type
_entity.pdbx_description
1 polymer ?
#
loop_
_entity_poly.entity_id
_entity_poly.type
_entity_poly.pdbx_seq_one_letter_code
_entity_poly.pdbx_strand_id
1 'polypeptide(L)'
;MEPKDYVLKMKDISIKKLTLLDEIFLFARSQNEVIKDKRFEEMDLLIREKQQRIEAVDKLDEQFAECSSKLREMLSVKSLEELPRFNLPGTKELREVIESIFQKLKDIREIDDENISLVKAEMKDIKKKLNGVSNNKRIQGAYNPPMNMTSHFFDQKK
;
A
#
# COMPACT_ATOMS: atom_id res chain seq x y z
N MET A 1 8.75 36.66 0.45
CA MET A 1 9.28 35.67 -0.51
C MET A 1 8.92 36.16 -1.88
N GLU A 2 9.90 36.17 -2.77
CA GLU A 2 9.71 36.45 -4.19
C GLU A 2 9.08 35.24 -4.89
N PRO A 3 8.45 35.39 -6.07
CA PRO A 3 7.88 34.27 -6.83
C PRO A 3 8.87 33.13 -7.08
N LYS A 4 10.14 33.46 -7.36
CA LYS A 4 11.22 32.48 -7.54
C LYS A 4 11.45 31.61 -6.29
N ASP A 5 11.28 32.18 -5.09
CA ASP A 5 11.54 31.47 -3.84
C ASP A 5 10.45 30.41 -3.61
N TYR A 6 9.21 30.68 -4.03
CA TYR A 6 8.13 29.70 -3.99
C TYR A 6 8.37 28.55 -4.97
N VAL A 7 8.84 28.84 -6.19
CA VAL A 7 9.20 27.79 -7.17
C VAL A 7 10.29 26.87 -6.60
N LEU A 8 11.34 27.44 -6.02
CA LEU A 8 12.41 26.66 -5.39
C LEU A 8 11.90 25.84 -4.19
N LYS A 9 11.07 26.43 -3.32
CA LYS A 9 10.48 25.73 -2.19
C LYS A 9 9.58 24.58 -2.64
N MET A 10 8.76 24.79 -3.66
CA MET A 10 7.90 23.75 -4.25
C MET A 10 8.74 22.63 -4.85
N LYS A 11 9.84 22.95 -5.52
CA LYS A 11 10.78 21.94 -6.04
C LYS A 11 11.36 21.10 -4.90
N ASP A 12 11.82 21.73 -3.83
CA ASP A 12 12.40 21.01 -2.68
C ASP A 12 11.37 20.12 -1.98
N ILE A 13 10.12 20.58 -1.86
CA ILE A 13 9.00 19.76 -1.37
C ILE A 13 8.77 18.56 -2.30
N SER A 14 8.71 18.77 -3.61
CA SER A 14 8.53 17.70 -4.59
C SER A 14 9.68 16.67 -4.56
N ILE A 15 10.93 17.10 -4.36
CA ILE A 15 12.06 16.17 -4.22
C ILE A 15 11.88 15.30 -2.98
N LYS A 16 11.50 15.89 -1.83
CA LYS A 16 11.23 15.12 -0.60
C LYS A 16 10.09 14.13 -0.79
N LYS A 17 9.02 14.54 -1.48
CA LYS A 17 7.91 13.64 -1.82
C LYS A 17 8.40 12.47 -2.66
N LEU A 18 9.22 12.73 -3.69
CA LEU A 18 9.76 11.67 -4.54
C LEU A 18 10.59 10.66 -3.75
N THR A 19 11.44 11.10 -2.82
CA THR A 19 12.18 10.20 -1.92
C THR A 19 11.27 9.31 -1.09
N LEU A 20 10.20 9.87 -0.50
CA LEU A 20 9.23 9.08 0.27
C LEU A 20 8.45 8.10 -0.62
N LEU A 21 8.16 8.48 -1.87
CA LEU A 21 7.52 7.58 -2.84
C LEU A 21 8.45 6.43 -3.25
N ASP A 22 9.75 6.67 -3.38
CA ASP A 22 10.73 5.60 -3.58
C ASP A 22 10.76 4.63 -2.39
N GLU A 23 10.70 5.14 -1.15
CA GLU A 23 10.58 4.30 0.04
C GLU A 23 9.27 3.48 0.05
N ILE A 24 8.13 4.11 -0.28
CA ILE A 24 6.82 3.43 -0.40
C ILE A 24 6.91 2.30 -1.43
N PHE A 25 7.55 2.56 -2.57
CA PHE A 25 7.76 1.55 -3.61
C PHE A 25 8.60 0.37 -3.11
N LEU A 26 9.66 0.64 -2.34
CA LEU A 26 10.48 -0.41 -1.72
C LEU A 26 9.69 -1.26 -0.71
N PHE A 27 8.83 -0.64 0.10
CA PHE A 27 7.95 -1.39 1.01
C PHE A 27 6.95 -2.25 0.25
N ALA A 28 6.31 -1.71 -0.80
CA ALA A 28 5.39 -2.48 -1.64
C ALA A 28 6.10 -3.66 -2.32
N ARG A 29 7.33 -3.47 -2.79
CA ARG A 29 8.14 -4.58 -3.32
C ARG A 29 8.49 -5.61 -2.26
N SER A 30 8.84 -5.18 -1.06
CA SER A 30 9.14 -6.09 0.05
C SER A 30 7.91 -6.90 0.47
N GLN A 31 6.72 -6.28 0.44
CA GLN A 31 5.45 -6.99 0.68
C GLN A 31 5.25 -8.11 -0.35
N ASN A 32 5.56 -7.85 -1.63
CA ASN A 32 5.48 -8.84 -2.70
C ASN A 32 6.32 -10.09 -2.40
N GLU A 33 7.59 -9.90 -2.05
CA GLU A 33 8.52 -10.99 -1.72
C GLU A 33 8.07 -11.76 -0.48
N VAL A 34 7.66 -11.05 0.57
CA VAL A 34 7.16 -11.67 1.81
C VAL A 34 5.90 -12.52 1.57
N ILE A 35 4.99 -12.09 0.69
CA ILE A 35 3.80 -12.87 0.32
C ILE A 35 4.22 -14.15 -0.43
N LYS A 36 5.14 -14.03 -1.39
CA LYS A 36 5.66 -15.18 -2.17
C LYS A 36 6.36 -16.20 -1.26
N ASP A 37 7.13 -15.72 -0.29
CA ASP A 37 7.86 -16.54 0.69
C ASP A 37 7.00 -17.00 1.89
N LYS A 38 5.74 -16.54 1.97
CA LYS A 38 4.79 -16.87 3.05
C LYS A 38 5.25 -16.46 4.45
N ARG A 39 6.12 -15.43 4.56
CA ARG A 39 6.62 -14.87 5.82
C ARG A 39 5.68 -13.81 6.40
N PHE A 40 4.40 -14.15 6.56
CA PHE A 40 3.34 -13.19 6.88
C PHE A 40 3.54 -12.44 8.21
N GLU A 41 4.39 -12.94 9.10
CA GLU A 41 4.83 -12.27 10.33
C GLU A 41 5.52 -10.91 10.08
N GLU A 42 6.17 -10.73 8.92
CA GLU A 42 6.83 -9.47 8.55
C GLU A 42 5.87 -8.44 7.93
N MET A 43 4.66 -8.85 7.55
CA MET A 43 3.70 -8.04 6.80
C MET A 43 3.23 -6.81 7.59
N ASP A 44 2.93 -6.97 8.88
CA ASP A 44 2.42 -5.88 9.72
C ASP A 44 3.41 -4.73 9.85
N LEU A 45 4.71 -5.05 9.95
CA LEU A 45 5.76 -4.04 10.00
C LEU A 45 5.83 -3.27 8.67
N LEU A 46 5.85 -3.98 7.54
CA LEU A 46 5.91 -3.36 6.21
C LEU A 46 4.70 -2.45 5.94
N ILE A 47 3.49 -2.86 6.35
CA ILE A 47 2.28 -2.03 6.23
C ILE A 47 2.41 -0.76 7.07
N ARG A 48 2.86 -0.86 8.32
CA ARG A 48 3.02 0.30 9.21
C ARG A 48 4.06 1.28 8.68
N GLU A 49 5.22 0.79 8.27
CA GLU A 49 6.30 1.63 7.74
C GLU A 49 5.84 2.34 6.46
N LYS A 50 5.17 1.62 5.54
CA LYS A 50 4.56 2.22 4.33
C LYS A 50 3.56 3.32 4.68
N GLN A 51 2.67 3.07 5.64
CA GLN A 51 1.65 4.03 6.06
C GLN A 51 2.27 5.32 6.62
N GLN A 52 3.35 5.22 7.40
CA GLN A 52 4.07 6.41 7.90
C GLN A 52 4.63 7.29 6.77
N ARG A 53 5.11 6.69 5.67
CA ARG A 53 5.62 7.47 4.53
C ARG A 53 4.48 8.12 3.77
N ILE A 54 3.34 7.44 3.62
CA ILE A 54 2.13 8.02 3.03
C ILE A 54 1.70 9.26 3.81
N GLU A 55 1.59 9.16 5.14
CA GLU A 55 1.25 10.30 6.00
C GLU A 55 2.27 11.45 5.91
N ALA A 56 3.56 11.13 5.71
CA ALA A 56 4.58 12.14 5.48
C ALA A 56 4.44 12.82 4.11
N VAL A 57 4.06 12.06 3.07
CA VAL A 57 3.73 12.62 1.74
C VAL A 57 2.52 13.54 1.83
N ASP A 58 1.46 13.15 2.54
CA ASP A 58 0.25 13.97 2.70
C ASP A 58 0.57 15.34 3.32
N LYS A 59 1.40 15.37 4.37
CA LYS A 59 1.86 16.63 4.99
C LYS A 59 2.69 17.50 4.04
N LEU A 60 3.45 16.89 3.13
CA LEU A 60 4.20 17.62 2.11
C LEU A 60 3.28 18.12 1.00
N ASP A 61 2.22 17.38 0.67
CA ASP A 61 1.20 17.79 -0.28
C ASP A 61 0.42 19.03 0.19
N GLU A 62 0.07 19.08 1.48
CA GLU A 62 -0.52 20.27 2.09
C GLU A 62 0.40 21.49 1.95
N GLN A 63 1.69 21.34 2.28
CA GLN A 63 2.68 22.42 2.13
C GLN A 63 2.87 22.84 0.66
N PHE A 64 2.86 21.88 -0.26
CA PHE A 64 2.94 22.15 -1.69
C PHE A 64 1.72 22.96 -2.16
N ALA A 65 0.51 22.56 -1.75
CA ALA A 65 -0.73 23.23 -2.09
C ALA A 65 -0.76 24.68 -1.59
N GLU A 66 -0.32 24.91 -0.35
CA GLU A 66 -0.20 26.25 0.22
C GLU A 66 0.78 27.12 -0.58
N CYS A 67 1.97 26.59 -0.90
CA CYS A 67 2.97 27.32 -1.69
C CYS A 67 2.47 27.62 -3.11
N SER A 68 1.78 26.66 -3.73
CA SER A 68 1.15 26.79 -5.05
C SER A 68 0.06 27.85 -5.05
N SER A 69 -0.80 27.90 -4.02
CA SER A 69 -1.84 28.94 -3.90
C SER A 69 -1.22 30.33 -3.84
N LYS A 70 -0.25 30.52 -2.93
CA LYS A 70 0.44 31.80 -2.75
C LYS A 70 1.14 32.26 -4.03
N LEU A 71 1.81 31.35 -4.74
CA LEU A 71 2.47 31.67 -6.01
C LEU A 71 1.47 32.08 -7.10
N ARG A 72 0.35 31.36 -7.21
CA ARG A 72 -0.71 31.68 -8.17
C ARG A 72 -1.35 33.04 -7.89
N GLU A 73 -1.60 33.35 -6.63
CA GLU A 73 -2.11 34.66 -6.18
C GLU A 73 -1.13 35.79 -6.56
N MET A 74 0.17 35.61 -6.26
CA MET A 74 1.19 36.62 -6.58
C MET A 74 1.33 36.88 -8.09
N LEU A 75 1.22 35.84 -8.91
CA LEU A 75 1.37 35.94 -10.37
C LEU A 75 0.04 36.19 -11.09
N SER A 76 -1.08 36.20 -10.36
CA SER A 76 -2.44 36.32 -10.91
C SER A 76 -2.74 35.29 -12.02
N VAL A 77 -2.24 34.06 -11.85
CA VAL A 77 -2.46 32.94 -12.78
C VAL A 77 -3.39 31.90 -12.20
N LYS A 78 -4.09 31.15 -13.07
CA LYS A 78 -5.01 30.10 -12.63
C LYS A 78 -4.31 28.75 -12.49
N SER A 79 -3.29 28.51 -13.31
CA SER A 79 -2.55 27.25 -13.37
C SER A 79 -1.04 27.46 -13.23
N LEU A 80 -0.36 26.50 -12.59
CA LEU A 80 1.11 26.43 -12.58
C LEU A 80 1.70 26.13 -13.97
N GLU A 81 0.88 25.64 -14.91
CA GLU A 81 1.28 25.46 -16.30
C GLU A 81 1.59 26.78 -17.01
N GLU A 82 1.16 27.91 -16.44
CA GLU A 82 1.44 29.25 -16.96
C GLU A 82 2.81 29.79 -16.50
N LEU A 83 3.45 29.15 -15.52
CA LEU A 83 4.76 29.56 -14.98
C LEU A 83 5.88 29.74 -16.02
N PRO A 84 5.98 28.92 -17.09
CA PRO A 84 7.00 29.11 -18.12
C PRO A 84 6.96 30.50 -18.79
N ARG A 85 5.80 31.18 -18.81
CA ARG A 85 5.65 32.54 -19.37
C ARG A 85 6.39 33.60 -18.56
N PHE A 86 6.64 33.33 -17.28
CA PHE A 86 7.31 34.25 -16.35
C PHE A 86 8.82 34.01 -16.28
N ASN A 87 9.33 32.99 -16.99
CA ASN A 87 10.75 32.63 -17.07
C ASN A 87 11.43 32.51 -15.69
N LEU A 88 10.68 32.02 -14.69
CA LEU A 88 11.17 31.90 -13.32
C LEU A 88 12.21 30.77 -13.21
N PRO A 89 13.35 31.02 -12.55
CA PRO A 89 14.35 29.97 -12.28
C PRO A 89 13.73 28.80 -11.50
N GLY A 90 14.12 27.56 -11.84
CA GLY A 90 13.62 26.36 -11.17
C GLY A 90 12.32 25.79 -11.73
N THR A 91 11.65 26.47 -12.68
CA THR A 91 10.37 26.03 -13.23
C THR A 91 10.50 24.72 -14.01
N LYS A 92 11.60 24.54 -14.75
CA LYS A 92 11.86 23.33 -15.54
C LYS A 92 12.11 22.14 -14.63
N GLU A 93 12.99 22.31 -13.64
CA GLU A 93 13.35 21.29 -12.66
C GLU A 93 12.14 20.88 -11.82
N LEU A 94 11.32 21.84 -11.40
CA LEU A 94 10.06 21.55 -10.70
C LEU A 94 9.15 20.66 -11.54
N ARG A 95 9.00 20.96 -12.84
CA ARG A 95 8.20 20.16 -13.77
C ARG A 95 8.75 18.74 -13.91
N GLU A 96 10.06 18.59 -14.10
CA GLU A 96 10.71 17.28 -14.23
C GLU A 96 10.51 16.40 -12.98
N VAL A 97 10.60 16.99 -11.79
CA VAL A 97 10.33 16.27 -10.54
C VAL A 97 8.85 15.88 -10.43
N ILE A 98 7.92 16.76 -10.83
CA ILE A 98 6.49 16.43 -10.85
C ILE A 98 6.19 15.27 -11.81
N GLU A 99 6.78 15.28 -13.01
CA GLU A 99 6.66 14.18 -13.98
C GLU A 99 7.20 12.87 -13.39
N SER A 100 8.33 12.94 -12.68
CA SER A 100 8.93 11.79 -11.98
C SER A 100 8.02 11.25 -10.87
N ILE A 101 7.37 12.13 -10.10
CA ILE A 101 6.36 11.76 -9.09
C ILE A 101 5.19 11.01 -9.76
N PHE A 102 4.66 11.52 -10.86
CA PHE A 102 3.57 10.86 -11.58
C PHE A 102 3.95 9.47 -12.08
N GLN A 103 5.17 9.31 -12.58
CA GLN A 103 5.66 8.00 -12.99
C GLN A 103 5.80 7.07 -11.78
N LYS A 104 6.38 7.55 -10.67
CA LYS A 104 6.55 6.74 -9.46
C LYS A 104 5.21 6.29 -8.87
N LEU A 105 4.19 7.13 -8.89
CA LEU A 105 2.83 6.76 -8.46
C LEU A 105 2.21 5.65 -9.32
N LYS A 106 2.49 5.63 -10.62
CA LYS A 106 2.06 4.53 -11.50
C LYS A 106 2.77 3.24 -11.13
N ASP A 107 4.09 3.29 -10.93
CA ASP A 107 4.89 2.13 -10.54
C ASP A 107 4.39 1.54 -9.20
N ILE A 108 4.11 2.39 -8.21
CA ILE A 108 3.56 1.99 -6.90
C ILE A 108 2.20 1.32 -7.07
N ARG A 109 1.32 1.89 -7.90
CA ARG A 109 0.00 1.33 -8.13
C ARG A 109 0.06 -0.06 -8.76
N GLU A 110 0.93 -0.23 -9.75
CA GLU A 110 1.09 -1.51 -10.44
C GLU A 110 1.53 -2.63 -9.48
N ILE A 111 2.52 -2.35 -8.63
CA ILE A 111 3.01 -3.35 -7.66
C ILE A 111 2.02 -3.60 -6.52
N ASP A 112 1.26 -2.59 -6.08
CA ASP A 112 0.19 -2.77 -5.10
C ASP A 112 -0.95 -3.63 -5.66
N ASP A 113 -1.33 -3.43 -6.91
CA ASP A 113 -2.33 -4.26 -7.60
C ASP A 113 -1.85 -5.73 -7.73
N GLU A 114 -0.56 -5.94 -7.99
CA GLU A 114 0.06 -7.28 -7.96
C GLU A 114 -0.02 -7.88 -6.55
N ASN A 115 0.37 -7.14 -5.51
CA ASN A 115 0.35 -7.59 -4.13
C ASN A 115 -1.07 -8.00 -3.68
N ILE A 116 -2.08 -7.18 -3.99
CA ILE A 116 -3.48 -7.46 -3.71
C ILE A 116 -3.90 -8.77 -4.38
N SER A 117 -3.46 -8.99 -5.62
CA SER A 117 -3.77 -10.21 -6.38
C SER A 117 -3.12 -11.44 -5.77
N LEU A 118 -1.86 -11.35 -5.33
CA LEU A 118 -1.15 -12.44 -4.64
C LEU A 118 -1.79 -12.81 -3.31
N VAL A 119 -2.13 -11.83 -2.48
CA VAL A 119 -2.83 -12.08 -1.20
C VAL A 119 -4.15 -12.80 -1.42
N LYS A 120 -4.94 -12.36 -2.42
CA LYS A 120 -6.22 -13.00 -2.77
C LYS A 120 -6.02 -14.45 -3.23
N ALA A 121 -4.96 -14.74 -3.99
CA ALA A 121 -4.63 -16.09 -4.43
C ALA A 121 -4.28 -17.00 -3.25
N GLU A 122 -3.39 -16.56 -2.36
CA GLU A 122 -3.01 -17.32 -1.16
C GLU A 122 -4.20 -17.59 -0.23
N MET A 123 -5.06 -16.59 0.00
CA MET A 123 -6.30 -16.78 0.78
C MET A 123 -7.23 -17.82 0.16
N LYS A 124 -7.37 -17.82 -1.18
CA LYS A 124 -8.20 -18.80 -1.89
C LYS A 124 -7.66 -20.22 -1.71
N ASP A 125 -6.35 -20.39 -1.76
CA ASP A 125 -5.72 -21.70 -1.63
C ASP A 125 -5.75 -22.21 -0.18
N ILE A 126 -5.59 -21.34 0.81
CA ILE A 126 -5.83 -21.67 2.23
C ILE A 126 -7.29 -22.14 2.42
N LYS A 127 -8.27 -21.41 1.87
CA LYS A 127 -9.69 -21.78 1.96
C LYS A 127 -9.98 -23.15 1.33
N LYS A 128 -9.40 -23.45 0.17
CA LYS A 128 -9.54 -24.78 -0.47
C LYS A 128 -8.97 -25.88 0.40
N LYS A 129 -7.78 -25.67 0.98
CA LYS A 129 -7.14 -26.65 1.88
C LYS A 129 -8.00 -26.92 3.12
N LEU A 130 -8.55 -25.87 3.75
CA LEU A 130 -9.47 -26.02 4.88
C LEU A 130 -10.73 -26.82 4.53
N ASN A 131 -11.35 -26.54 3.39
CA ASN A 131 -12.52 -27.27 2.90
C ASN A 131 -12.20 -28.75 2.59
N GLY A 132 -11.03 -29.02 2.02
CA GLY A 132 -10.55 -30.38 1.79
C GLY A 132 -10.34 -31.16 3.09
N VAL A 133 -9.75 -30.53 4.10
CA VAL A 133 -9.57 -31.12 5.44
C VAL A 133 -10.91 -31.40 6.12
N SER A 134 -11.88 -30.47 6.04
CA SER A 134 -13.21 -30.70 6.62
C SER A 134 -13.98 -31.83 5.93
N ASN A 135 -13.85 -31.94 4.60
CA ASN A 135 -14.49 -33.00 3.84
C ASN A 135 -13.84 -34.37 4.14
N ASN A 136 -12.52 -34.44 4.24
CA ASN A 136 -11.82 -35.66 4.64
C ASN A 136 -12.20 -36.12 6.06
N LYS A 137 -12.34 -35.21 7.03
CA LYS A 137 -12.83 -35.56 8.38
C LYS A 137 -14.25 -36.12 8.37
N ARG A 138 -15.15 -35.55 7.56
CA ARG A 138 -16.53 -36.06 7.39
C ARG A 138 -16.56 -37.45 6.76
N ILE A 139 -15.75 -37.68 5.73
CA ILE A 139 -15.63 -38.98 5.06
C ILE A 139 -15.06 -40.01 6.04
N GLN A 140 -13.97 -39.69 6.76
CA GLN A 140 -13.41 -40.60 7.76
C GLN A 140 -14.40 -40.94 8.88
N GLY A 141 -15.19 -39.98 9.37
CA GLY A 141 -16.25 -40.25 10.36
C GLY A 141 -17.41 -41.09 9.82
N ALA A 142 -17.67 -41.06 8.51
CA ALA A 142 -18.69 -41.89 7.86
C ALA A 142 -18.22 -43.33 7.64
N TYR A 143 -16.92 -43.55 7.41
CA TYR A 143 -16.35 -44.89 7.20
C TYR A 143 -15.82 -45.55 8.50
N ASN A 144 -15.46 -44.77 9.53
CA ASN A 144 -15.13 -45.24 10.88
C ASN A 144 -16.15 -44.66 11.89
N PRO A 145 -17.36 -45.25 12.01
CA PRO A 145 -18.26 -44.86 13.09
C PRO A 145 -17.59 -45.16 14.44
N PRO A 146 -17.73 -44.28 15.46
CA PRO A 146 -17.21 -44.57 16.80
C PRO A 146 -17.86 -45.86 17.29
N MET A 147 -17.03 -46.85 17.62
CA MET A 147 -17.48 -48.10 18.21
C MET A 147 -18.12 -47.76 19.55
N ASN A 148 -19.46 -47.66 19.57
CA ASN A 148 -20.23 -47.45 20.78
C ASN A 148 -20.01 -48.65 21.70
N MET A 149 -19.05 -48.58 22.61
CA MET A 149 -19.02 -49.45 23.78
C MET A 149 -20.10 -48.97 24.76
N THR A 150 -21.34 -49.36 24.49
CA THR A 150 -22.42 -49.28 25.48
C THR A 150 -22.20 -50.41 26.50
N SER A 151 -21.66 -50.07 27.67
CA SER A 151 -21.71 -50.97 28.83
C SER A 151 -23.15 -51.06 29.33
N HIS A 152 -23.84 -52.16 29.03
CA HIS A 152 -25.12 -52.47 29.65
C HIS A 152 -24.89 -52.92 31.10
N PHE A 153 -25.17 -52.04 32.06
CA PHE A 153 -25.39 -52.45 33.45
C PHE A 153 -26.87 -52.80 33.62
N PHE A 154 -27.17 -54.09 33.81
CA PHE A 154 -28.47 -54.56 34.25
C PHE A 154 -28.54 -54.40 35.78
N ASP A 155 -29.40 -53.48 36.25
CA ASP A 155 -29.79 -53.42 37.67
C ASP A 155 -31.00 -54.36 37.87
N GLN A 156 -30.76 -55.53 38.46
CA GLN A 156 -31.82 -56.38 38.97
C GLN A 156 -32.10 -55.98 40.43
N LYS A 157 -33.21 -55.26 40.65
CA LYS A 157 -33.77 -55.10 42.00
C LYS A 157 -34.84 -56.14 42.26
N LYS A 158 -34.69 -56.75 43.43
CA LYS A 158 -35.49 -57.82 44.07
C LYS A 158 -36.99 -57.54 44.10
#